data_AF-A0A2E4AZL0-F1
#
_entry.id   AF-A0A2E4AZL0-F1
#
_cell.length_a   1.000
_cell.length_b   1.000
_cell.length_c   1.000
_cell.angle_alpha   90.00
_cell.angle_beta   90.00
_cell.angle_gamma   90.00
#
_symmetry.space_group_name_H-M   'P 1'
#
loop_
_entity.id
_entity.type
_entity.pdbx_description
1 polymer ?
#
loop_
_entity_poly.entity_id
_entity_poly.type
_entity_poly.pdbx_seq_one_letter_code
_entity_poly.pdbx_strand_id
1 'polypeptide(L)'
;MKKGVAIILLLLGLAIGSTSIAIVWMRLQISESAKVCGRLEDEREVVMREVQELRGQRSWVLRPSVLASMVKGRLSMPGPSQTFVVGARELTARTGGLRSMEVSETLAVVSRSNSGRQNR
;
A
#
# COMPACT_ATOMS: atom_id res chain seq x y z
N MET A 1 35.02 52.91 39.00
CA MET A 1 34.12 51.85 39.53
C MET A 1 32.65 52.07 39.15
N LYS A 2 32.02 53.22 39.44
CA LYS A 2 30.60 53.49 39.15
C LYS A 2 30.17 53.31 37.68
N LYS A 3 31.01 53.74 36.72
CA LYS A 3 30.75 53.57 35.27
C LYS A 3 30.75 52.10 34.82
N GLY A 4 31.63 51.28 35.38
CA GLY A 4 31.70 49.84 35.08
C GLY A 4 30.47 49.10 35.59
N VAL A 5 30.01 49.43 36.81
CA VAL A 5 28.77 48.88 37.38
C VAL A 5 27.55 49.27 36.53
N ALA A 6 27.48 50.52 36.06
CA ALA A 6 26.40 50.97 35.18
C ALA A 6 26.35 50.20 33.84
N ILE A 7 27.51 49.94 33.23
CA ILE A 7 27.60 49.16 31.99
C ILE A 7 27.18 47.70 32.21
N ILE A 8 27.59 47.09 33.32
CA ILE A 8 27.20 45.71 33.65
C ILE A 8 25.69 45.61 33.86
N LEU A 9 25.08 46.57 34.56
CA LEU A 9 23.62 46.61 34.76
C LEU A 9 22.86 46.82 33.43
N LEU A 10 23.38 47.64 32.53
CA LEU A 10 22.81 47.84 31.19
C LEU A 10 22.84 46.53 30.38
N LEU A 11 23.97 45.83 30.36
CA LEU A 11 24.12 44.56 29.66
C LEU A 11 23.21 43.47 30.25
N LEU A 12 23.09 43.43 31.57
CA LEU A 12 22.22 42.48 32.24
C LEU A 12 20.73 42.75 31.91
N GLY A 13 20.32 44.02 31.89
CA GLY A 13 18.98 44.41 31.47
C GLY A 13 18.67 44.01 30.03
N LEU A 14 19.62 44.24 29.11
CA LEU A 14 19.49 43.83 27.71
C LEU A 14 19.40 42.30 27.56
N ALA A 15 20.24 41.55 28.28
CA ALA A 15 20.23 40.10 28.23
C ALA A 15 18.90 39.50 28.74
N ILE A 16 18.33 40.04 29.82
CA ILE A 16 17.04 39.60 30.34
C ILE A 16 15.92 39.95 29.35
N GLY A 17 15.97 41.16 28.77
CA GLY A 17 15.03 41.59 27.74
C GLY A 17 15.04 40.69 26.50
N SER A 18 16.22 40.44 25.93
CA SER A 18 16.37 39.60 24.73
C SER A 18 16.01 38.14 25.00
N THR A 19 16.33 37.62 26.19
CA THR A 19 16.00 36.24 26.55
C THR A 19 14.49 36.03 26.65
N SER A 20 13.76 36.99 27.21
CA SER A 20 12.29 36.88 27.32
C SER A 20 11.60 36.87 25.95
N ILE A 21 12.04 37.70 25.00
CA ILE A 21 11.47 37.70 23.64
C ILE A 21 11.76 36.38 22.90
N ALA A 22 12.97 35.82 23.08
CA ALA A 22 13.37 34.57 22.45
C ALA A 22 12.54 33.39 22.94
N ILE A 23 12.25 33.32 24.25
CA ILE A 23 11.43 32.26 24.83
C ILE A 23 9.99 32.32 24.30
N VAL A 24 9.41 33.51 24.20
CA VAL A 24 8.05 33.69 23.65
C VAL A 24 8.01 33.26 22.18
N TRP A 25 9.01 33.64 21.39
CA TRP A 25 9.09 33.23 19.98
C TRP A 25 9.20 31.70 19.82
N MET A 26 10.05 31.06 20.63
CA MET A 26 10.18 29.62 20.64
C MET A 26 8.86 28.94 21.02
N ARG A 27 8.13 29.46 22.01
CA ARG A 27 6.80 28.97 22.39
C ARG A 27 5.79 29.10 21.25
N LEU A 28 5.85 30.19 20.49
CA LEU A 28 4.99 30.39 19.31
C LEU A 28 5.30 29.35 18.23
N GLN A 29 6.57 29.12 17.91
CA GLN A 29 7.00 28.11 16.95
C GLN A 29 6.61 26.69 17.37
N ILE A 30 6.76 26.37 18.66
CA ILE A 30 6.31 25.07 19.18
C ILE A 30 4.80 24.92 19.02
N SER A 31 4.01 25.96 19.35
CA SER A 31 2.55 25.90 19.18
C SER A 31 2.13 25.74 17.71
N GLU A 32 2.79 26.43 16.80
CA GLU A 32 2.53 26.31 15.37
C GLU A 32 2.88 24.90 14.86
N SER A 33 4.06 24.38 15.21
CA SER A 33 4.47 23.02 14.85
C SER A 33 3.54 21.96 15.47
N ALA A 34 3.02 22.17 16.68
CA ALA A 34 2.06 21.28 17.32
C ALA A 34 0.71 21.26 16.60
N LYS A 35 0.23 22.42 16.09
CA LYS A 35 -0.98 22.47 15.27
C LYS A 35 -0.80 21.71 13.95
N VAL A 36 0.35 21.87 13.30
CA VAL A 36 0.67 21.14 12.07
C VAL A 36 0.77 19.64 12.34
N CYS A 37 1.44 19.25 13.42
CA CYS A 37 1.52 17.85 13.84
C CYS A 37 0.13 17.27 14.12
N GLY A 38 -0.74 18.00 14.83
CA GLY A 38 -2.11 17.58 15.09
C GLY A 38 -2.91 17.35 13.80
N ARG A 39 -2.83 18.28 12.85
CA ARG A 39 -3.50 18.11 11.54
C ARG A 39 -2.98 16.89 10.78
N LEU A 40 -1.66 16.67 10.78
CA LEU A 40 -1.05 15.52 10.10
C LEU A 40 -1.41 14.20 10.80
N GLU A 41 -1.53 14.19 12.13
CA GLU A 41 -1.98 13.03 12.90
C GLU A 41 -3.43 12.68 12.55
N ASP A 42 -4.32 13.68 12.45
CA ASP A 42 -5.71 13.50 12.05
C ASP A 42 -5.83 12.95 10.62
N GLU A 43 -5.09 13.53 9.67
CA GLU A 43 -5.01 13.03 8.28
C GLU A 43 -4.50 11.59 8.24
N ARG A 44 -3.48 11.28 9.03
CA ARG A 44 -2.92 9.94 9.16
C ARG A 44 -3.91 8.97 9.78
N GLU A 45 -4.73 9.38 10.74
CA GLU A 45 -5.75 8.53 11.35
C GLU A 45 -6.83 8.15 10.33
N VAL A 46 -7.31 9.10 9.53
CA VAL A 46 -8.31 8.85 8.47
C VAL A 46 -7.78 7.82 7.47
N VAL A 47 -6.58 8.05 6.95
CA VAL A 47 -5.97 7.13 5.97
C VAL A 47 -5.75 5.73 6.56
N MET A 48 -5.34 5.64 7.84
CA MET A 48 -5.14 4.33 8.48
C MET A 48 -6.46 3.56 8.64
N ARG A 49 -7.57 4.25 8.96
CA ARG A 49 -8.90 3.63 9.01
C ARG A 49 -9.32 3.10 7.63
N GLU A 50 -9.17 3.90 6.58
CA GLU A 50 -9.50 3.50 5.21
C GLU A 50 -8.67 2.29 4.73
N VAL A 51 -7.36 2.31 4.98
CA VAL A 51 -6.47 1.18 4.63
C VAL A 51 -6.90 -0.10 5.37
N GLN A 52 -7.32 0.01 6.63
CA GLN A 52 -7.78 -1.13 7.41
C GLN A 52 -9.10 -1.69 6.87
N GLU A 53 -10.04 -0.82 6.50
CA GLU A 53 -11.29 -1.22 5.84
C GLU A 53 -11.04 -1.94 4.51
N LEU A 54 -10.19 -1.38 3.65
CA LEU A 54 -9.81 -1.98 2.37
C LEU A 54 -9.12 -3.33 2.54
N ARG A 55 -8.22 -3.45 3.52
CA ARG A 55 -7.59 -4.74 3.87
C ARG A 55 -8.63 -5.75 4.37
N GLY A 56 -9.62 -5.29 5.15
CA GLY A 56 -10.76 -6.10 5.58
C GLY A 56 -11.58 -6.63 4.41
N GLN A 57 -11.93 -5.75 3.45
CA GLN A 57 -12.64 -6.13 2.23
C GLN A 57 -11.84 -7.10 1.38
N ARG A 58 -10.54 -6.83 1.16
CA ARG A 58 -9.65 -7.75 0.43
C ARG A 58 -9.61 -9.13 1.06
N SER A 59 -9.47 -9.19 2.39
CA SER A 59 -9.51 -10.46 3.13
C SER A 59 -10.85 -11.18 2.96
N TRP A 60 -11.96 -10.44 3.01
CA TRP A 60 -13.30 -10.99 2.81
C TRP A 60 -13.49 -11.59 1.41
N VAL A 61 -13.06 -10.89 0.36
CA VAL A 61 -13.15 -11.36 -1.04
C VAL A 61 -12.30 -12.61 -1.27
N LEU A 62 -11.13 -12.70 -0.63
CA LEU A 62 -10.24 -13.85 -0.74
C LEU A 62 -10.74 -15.09 0.02
N ARG A 63 -11.84 -15.00 0.78
CA ARG A 63 -12.41 -16.18 1.45
C ARG A 63 -12.84 -17.21 0.40
N PRO A 64 -12.51 -18.50 0.57
CA PRO A 64 -12.76 -19.54 -0.44
C PRO A 64 -14.22 -19.62 -0.91
N SER A 65 -15.18 -19.35 -0.03
CA SER A 65 -16.61 -19.32 -0.37
C SER A 65 -17.01 -18.17 -1.28
N VAL A 66 -16.46 -16.98 -1.03
CA VAL A 66 -16.69 -15.77 -1.83
C VAL A 66 -15.94 -15.87 -3.16
N LEU A 67 -14.70 -16.37 -3.13
CA LEU A 67 -13.93 -16.62 -4.34
C LEU A 67 -14.60 -17.69 -5.22
N ALA A 68 -15.09 -18.78 -4.65
CA ALA A 68 -15.81 -19.82 -5.38
C ALA A 68 -17.12 -19.31 -6.00
N SER A 69 -17.81 -18.36 -5.37
CA SER A 69 -19.00 -17.73 -5.96
C SER A 69 -18.65 -16.75 -7.08
N MET A 70 -17.57 -15.97 -6.94
CA MET A 70 -17.07 -15.06 -7.97
C MET A 70 -16.56 -15.79 -9.23
N VAL A 71 -15.96 -16.97 -9.06
CA VAL A 71 -15.42 -17.74 -10.19
C VAL A 71 -16.32 -18.92 -10.59
N LYS A 72 -17.55 -18.99 -10.04
CA LYS A 72 -18.55 -20.01 -10.37
C LYS A 72 -18.84 -19.98 -11.88
N GLY A 73 -18.55 -21.09 -12.56
CA GLY A 73 -18.75 -21.23 -14.00
C GLY A 73 -17.59 -20.73 -14.88
N ARG A 74 -16.54 -20.13 -14.31
CA ARG A 74 -15.31 -19.74 -15.03
C ARG A 74 -14.13 -20.71 -14.79
N LEU A 75 -14.10 -21.38 -13.64
CA LEU A 75 -13.07 -22.37 -13.25
C LEU A 75 -13.55 -23.83 -13.34
N SER A 76 -14.65 -24.12 -14.05
CA SER A 76 -15.07 -25.52 -14.22
C SER A 76 -14.01 -26.28 -15.03
N MET A 77 -13.50 -27.37 -14.47
CA MET A 77 -12.64 -28.31 -15.21
C MET A 77 -13.42 -28.73 -16.48
N PRO A 78 -12.90 -28.48 -17.69
CA PRO A 78 -13.57 -28.96 -18.90
C PRO A 78 -13.70 -30.48 -18.81
N GLY A 79 -14.83 -31.01 -19.29
CA GLY A 79 -15.09 -32.45 -19.25
C GLY A 79 -13.99 -33.24 -19.97
N PRO A 80 -13.82 -34.55 -19.69
CA PRO A 80 -12.73 -35.36 -20.23
C PRO A 80 -12.71 -35.42 -21.77
N SER A 81 -13.84 -35.14 -22.43
CA SER A 81 -13.96 -35.02 -23.89
C SER A 81 -13.37 -33.72 -24.48
N GLN A 82 -13.04 -32.75 -23.62
CA GLN A 82 -12.51 -31.44 -23.99
C GLN A 82 -11.08 -31.21 -23.47
N THR A 83 -10.50 -32.20 -22.78
CA THR A 83 -9.12 -32.17 -22.27
C THR A 83 -8.22 -32.99 -23.20
N PHE A 84 -7.24 -32.34 -23.83
CA PHE A 84 -6.18 -33.02 -24.59
C PHE A 84 -4.93 -33.12 -23.72
N VAL A 85 -4.39 -34.33 -23.59
CA VAL A 85 -3.10 -34.56 -22.91
C VAL A 85 -2.00 -34.35 -23.93
N VAL A 86 -1.25 -33.25 -23.78
CA VAL A 86 -0.12 -32.95 -24.66
C VAL A 86 1.17 -33.31 -23.93
N GLY A 87 2.05 -34.09 -24.58
CA GLY A 87 3.35 -34.45 -24.02
C GLY A 87 4.29 -33.25 -23.93
N ALA A 88 5.20 -33.27 -22.95
CA ALA A 88 6.12 -32.16 -22.67
C ALA A 88 6.91 -31.68 -23.91
N ARG A 89 7.33 -32.60 -24.78
CA ARG A 89 8.06 -32.30 -26.02
C ARG A 89 7.24 -31.46 -27.01
N GLU A 90 5.94 -31.69 -27.10
CA GLU A 90 5.06 -31.00 -28.07
C GLU A 90 4.64 -29.61 -27.57
N LEU A 91 4.58 -29.43 -26.25
CA LEU A 91 4.43 -28.11 -25.62
C LEU A 91 5.63 -27.22 -25.93
N THR A 92 6.85 -27.69 -25.67
CA THR A 92 8.07 -26.87 -25.89
C THR A 92 8.28 -26.50 -27.36
N ALA A 93 7.90 -27.39 -28.28
CA ALA A 93 7.99 -27.15 -29.72
C ALA A 93 7.00 -26.07 -30.21
N ARG A 94 5.84 -25.90 -29.56
CA ARG A 94 4.80 -24.96 -29.99
C ARG A 94 4.80 -23.62 -29.25
N THR A 95 5.26 -23.57 -28.00
CA THR A 95 5.24 -22.32 -27.19
C THR A 95 6.52 -21.49 -27.29
N GLY A 96 7.48 -21.88 -28.13
CA GLY A 96 8.59 -21.01 -28.52
C GLY A 96 9.34 -20.41 -27.32
N GLY A 97 9.98 -21.25 -26.51
CA GLY A 97 11.08 -20.80 -25.65
C GLY A 97 10.74 -19.79 -24.54
N LEU A 98 9.51 -19.77 -24.01
CA LEU A 98 9.28 -19.12 -22.71
C LEU A 98 9.83 -20.01 -21.59
N ARG A 99 11.07 -19.67 -21.23
CA ARG A 99 11.87 -20.12 -20.08
C ARG A 99 11.08 -20.85 -18.99
N SER A 100 11.43 -22.12 -18.83
CA SER A 100 11.61 -22.81 -17.54
C SER A 100 10.62 -22.40 -16.44
N MET A 101 9.32 -22.64 -16.64
CA MET A 101 8.50 -23.03 -15.49
C MET A 101 8.80 -24.51 -15.26
N GLU A 102 9.40 -24.82 -14.12
CA GLU A 102 9.44 -26.17 -13.55
C GLU A 102 8.00 -26.66 -13.36
N VAL A 103 7.40 -27.13 -14.45
CA VAL A 103 6.19 -27.93 -14.42
C VAL A 103 6.65 -29.33 -14.07
N SER A 104 6.85 -29.56 -12.78
CA SER A 104 6.89 -30.88 -12.17
C SER A 104 5.59 -31.59 -12.53
N GLU A 105 5.67 -32.54 -13.47
CA GLU A 105 4.70 -33.60 -13.81
C GLU A 105 3.20 -33.29 -13.67
N THR A 106 2.78 -32.06 -13.98
CA THR A 106 1.37 -31.68 -13.85
C THR A 106 0.81 -31.33 -15.21
N LEU A 107 -0.08 -32.21 -15.69
CA LEU A 107 -0.88 -32.09 -16.89
C LEU A 107 -1.30 -30.64 -17.16
N ALA A 108 -0.76 -30.04 -18.21
CA ALA A 108 -1.26 -28.77 -18.71
C ALA A 108 -2.55 -29.02 -19.51
N VAL A 109 -3.69 -28.58 -18.96
CA VAL A 109 -5.00 -28.68 -19.63
C VAL A 109 -5.18 -27.48 -20.56
N VAL A 110 -5.10 -27.70 -21.87
CA VAL A 110 -5.44 -26.69 -22.88
C VAL A 110 -6.93 -26.83 -23.21
N SER A 111 -7.73 -25.88 -22.75
CA SER A 111 -9.17 -25.80 -23.07
C SER A 111 -9.39 -24.96 -24.32
N ARG A 112 -10.05 -25.52 -25.34
CA ARG A 112 -10.44 -24.78 -26.55
C ARG A 112 -11.66 -23.91 -26.24
N SER A 113 -11.45 -22.61 -26.06
CA SER A 113 -12.53 -21.62 -25.97
C SER A 113 -13.24 -21.53 -27.33
N ASN A 114 -14.36 -22.23 -27.47
CA ASN A 114 -15.24 -22.07 -28.62
C ASN A 114 -16.17 -20.89 -28.34
N SER A 115 -15.76 -19.67 -28.72
CA SER A 115 -16.66 -18.52 -28.75
C SER A 115 -17.65 -18.69 -29.92
N GLY A 116 -18.57 -19.62 -29.73
CA GLY A 116 -19.72 -19.84 -30.58
C GLY A 116 -20.70 -18.68 -30.45
N ARG A 117 -20.57 -17.74 -31.37
CA ARG A 117 -21.63 -16.94 -31.97
C ARG A 117 -22.99 -17.67 -31.91
N GLN A 118 -23.91 -17.21 -31.05
CA GLN A 118 -25.33 -17.55 -31.16
C GLN A 118 -26.16 -16.28 -31.17
N ASN A 119 -26.38 -15.80 -32.40
CA ASN A 119 -27.52 -14.98 -32.77
C ASN A 119 -28.79 -15.81 -32.57
N ARG A 120 -29.69 -15.40 -31.68
CA ARG A 120 -31.14 -15.21 -31.87
C ARG A 120 -31.83 -15.13 -30.51
#